data_AF-A0A497HXQ2-F1
#
_entry.id   AF-A0A497HXQ2-F1
#
_cell.length_a   1.000
_cell.length_b   1.000
_cell.length_c   1.000
_cell.angle_alpha   90.00
_cell.angle_beta   90.00
_cell.angle_gamma   90.00
#
_symmetry.space_group_name_H-M   'P 1'
#
loop_
_entity.id
_entity.type
_entity.pdbx_description
1 polymer ?
#
loop_
_entity_poly.entity_id
_entity_poly.type
_entity_poly.pdbx_seq_one_letter_code
_entity_poly.pdbx_strand_id
1 'polypeptide(L)'
;MLEPLFKGVLHDKKIFIDPARGGKDKGDFSLQNPSSLLNLKIALLLKRLFSYAGATVYLTRLDEETTIDEVERVKRIEKIQPDFAFQIDTTGLYPGHGYFIYYYYRDKESERLAKLVKKHTPSMAFLKPQIMEYGSYFIIHPKATRLLVNPSQITVLKDYNQNELLKVVAISIFGGLLEYLGFEGFRLKKYKVCDKIEALVIKSEDLPISIFTGDEVLIPFSRFGSKIVIKKGNKEKRISLKEGSCIRWPDGN
;
A
#
# COMPACT_ATOMS: atom_id res chain seq x y z
N MET A 1 20.79 10.97 -19.31
CA MET A 1 19.79 9.94 -19.64
C MET A 1 18.87 9.81 -18.42
N LEU A 2 17.55 9.96 -18.57
CA LEU A 2 16.60 9.80 -17.47
C LEU A 2 16.40 8.30 -17.23
N GLU A 3 16.77 7.79 -16.04
CA GLU A 3 16.50 6.40 -15.67
C GLU A 3 15.05 6.28 -15.17
N PRO A 4 14.24 5.34 -15.71
CA PRO A 4 12.88 5.15 -15.25
C PRO A 4 12.86 4.67 -13.79
N LEU A 5 11.90 5.18 -13.01
CA LEU A 5 11.68 4.70 -11.65
C LEU A 5 11.43 3.18 -11.68
N PHE A 6 12.00 2.47 -10.71
CA PHE A 6 11.89 1.00 -10.60
C PHE A 6 12.31 0.24 -11.86
N LYS A 7 13.22 0.81 -12.67
CA LYS A 7 13.66 0.27 -13.96
C LYS A 7 12.49 0.01 -14.94
N GLY A 8 11.37 0.70 -14.77
CA GLY A 8 10.18 0.51 -15.60
C GLY A 8 9.47 -0.83 -15.41
N VAL A 9 9.68 -1.52 -14.28
CA VAL A 9 9.12 -2.88 -14.06
C VAL A 9 7.59 -2.97 -14.15
N LEU A 10 6.89 -1.85 -13.94
CA LEU A 10 5.44 -1.76 -14.06
C LEU A 10 4.95 -1.12 -15.37
N HIS A 11 5.85 -0.83 -16.31
CA HIS A 11 5.47 -0.36 -17.65
C HIS A 11 4.55 -1.37 -18.35
N ASP A 12 3.52 -0.86 -19.02
CA ASP A 12 2.44 -1.62 -19.70
C ASP A 12 1.63 -2.58 -18.83
N LYS A 13 1.84 -2.59 -17.50
CA LYS A 13 1.04 -3.42 -16.59
C LYS A 13 -0.32 -2.78 -16.32
N LYS A 14 -1.38 -3.57 -16.46
CA LYS A 14 -2.73 -3.22 -16.06
C LYS A 14 -2.99 -3.75 -14.67
N ILE A 15 -3.24 -2.84 -13.73
CA ILE A 15 -3.53 -3.19 -12.33
C ILE A 15 -4.96 -2.76 -12.02
N PHE A 16 -5.74 -3.68 -11.47
CA PHE A 16 -7.10 -3.41 -11.00
C PHE A 16 -7.15 -3.38 -9.48
N ILE A 17 -7.76 -2.34 -8.92
CA ILE A 17 -7.88 -2.19 -7.47
C ILE A 17 -9.35 -2.05 -7.12
N ASP A 18 -9.80 -2.89 -6.21
CA ASP A 18 -11.17 -2.94 -5.75
C ASP A 18 -11.25 -2.50 -4.28
N PRO A 19 -11.50 -1.20 -3.99
CA PRO A 19 -11.90 -0.81 -2.63
C PRO A 19 -13.29 -1.38 -2.34
N ALA A 20 -13.37 -2.38 -1.47
CA ALA A 20 -14.61 -3.06 -1.12
C ALA A 20 -15.63 -2.07 -0.54
N ARG A 21 -16.91 -2.45 -0.64
CA ARG A 21 -18.07 -1.66 -0.19
C ARG A 21 -18.20 -0.33 -0.95
N GLY A 22 -18.83 0.68 -0.35
CA GLY A 22 -19.09 2.00 -0.92
C GLY A 22 -20.58 2.30 -1.05
N GLY A 23 -20.90 3.59 -1.15
CA GLY A 23 -22.26 4.11 -1.21
C GLY A 23 -23.07 3.68 0.00
N LYS A 24 -24.12 2.87 -0.22
CA LYS A 24 -25.03 2.45 0.84
C LYS A 24 -24.40 1.49 1.84
N ASP A 25 -23.39 0.73 1.43
CA ASP A 25 -22.61 -0.13 2.31
C ASP A 25 -21.36 0.62 2.77
N LYS A 26 -21.42 1.26 3.94
CA LYS A 26 -20.25 1.94 4.52
C LYS A 26 -19.38 0.99 5.35
N GLY A 27 -19.84 -0.23 5.64
CA GLY A 27 -19.24 -1.15 6.61
C GLY A 27 -19.66 -0.83 8.05
N ASP A 28 -18.80 -1.16 9.02
CA ASP A 28 -19.08 -0.97 10.44
C ASP A 28 -19.08 0.52 10.84
N PHE A 29 -20.26 1.03 11.23
CA PHE A 29 -20.50 2.41 11.66
C PHE A 29 -20.02 2.71 13.08
N SER A 30 -19.64 1.70 13.87
CA SER A 30 -19.07 1.91 15.21
C SER A 30 -17.60 2.35 15.20
N LEU A 31 -16.95 2.24 14.03
CA LEU A 31 -15.56 2.61 13.83
C LEU A 31 -15.39 4.14 13.70
N GLN A 32 -14.21 4.64 14.10
CA GLN A 32 -13.86 6.06 13.91
C GLN A 32 -13.97 6.49 12.44
N ASN A 33 -13.57 5.61 11.52
CA ASN A 33 -13.72 5.79 10.09
C ASN A 33 -14.40 4.53 9.54
N PRO A 34 -15.41 4.67 8.67
CA PRO A 34 -16.07 3.53 8.07
C PRO A 34 -15.10 2.72 7.20
N SER A 35 -15.31 1.41 7.11
CA SER A 35 -14.42 0.52 6.34
C SER A 35 -14.33 0.90 4.86
N SER A 36 -15.44 1.32 4.28
CA SER A 36 -15.49 1.88 2.91
C SER A 36 -14.46 3.00 2.67
N LEU A 37 -14.36 3.96 3.59
CA LEU A 37 -13.40 5.06 3.53
C LEU A 37 -11.95 4.58 3.66
N LEU A 38 -11.68 3.64 4.57
CA LEU A 38 -10.34 3.09 4.74
C LEU A 38 -9.88 2.29 3.51
N ASN A 39 -10.78 1.48 2.94
CA ASN A 39 -10.55 0.76 1.69
C ASN A 39 -10.21 1.73 0.55
N LEU A 40 -10.98 2.81 0.40
CA LEU A 40 -10.76 3.82 -0.63
C LEU A 40 -9.41 4.53 -0.45
N LYS A 41 -9.05 4.90 0.78
CA LYS A 41 -7.76 5.55 1.07
C LYS A 41 -6.58 4.66 0.68
N ILE A 42 -6.60 3.37 1.02
CA ILE A 42 -5.55 2.42 0.62
C ILE A 42 -5.52 2.28 -0.90
N ALA A 43 -6.67 2.13 -1.55
CA ALA A 43 -6.76 1.99 -3.00
C ALA A 43 -6.20 3.21 -3.75
N LEU A 44 -6.46 4.42 -3.26
CA LEU A 44 -5.91 5.66 -3.84
C LEU A 44 -4.39 5.78 -3.62
N LEU A 45 -3.87 5.35 -2.47
CA LEU A 45 -2.42 5.27 -2.23
C LEU A 45 -1.77 4.29 -3.22
N LEU A 46 -2.33 3.10 -3.38
CA LEU A 46 -1.85 2.10 -4.33
C LEU A 46 -1.92 2.60 -5.78
N LYS A 47 -3.03 3.25 -6.17
CA LYS A 47 -3.16 3.90 -7.48
C LYS A 47 -1.99 4.83 -7.74
N ARG A 48 -1.72 5.72 -6.78
CA ARG A 48 -0.59 6.65 -6.89
C ARG A 48 0.73 5.90 -7.03
N LEU A 49 1.04 4.95 -6.15
CA LEU A 49 2.31 4.23 -6.17
C LEU A 49 2.54 3.47 -7.47
N PHE A 50 1.55 2.69 -7.91
CA PHE A 50 1.62 1.93 -9.15
C PHE A 50 1.70 2.81 -10.40
N SER A 51 0.91 3.90 -10.48
CA SER A 51 1.01 4.84 -11.59
C SER A 51 2.35 5.58 -11.61
N TYR A 52 2.91 5.95 -10.45
CA TYR A 52 4.26 6.52 -10.37
C TYR A 52 5.35 5.56 -10.89
N ALA A 53 5.09 4.26 -10.81
CA ALA A 53 5.99 3.22 -11.32
C ALA A 53 5.73 2.81 -12.77
N GLY A 54 4.73 3.39 -13.43
CA GLY A 54 4.44 3.20 -14.87
C GLY A 54 3.24 2.31 -15.19
N ALA A 55 2.51 1.80 -14.19
CA ALA A 55 1.31 0.99 -14.45
C ALA A 55 0.10 1.83 -14.88
N THR A 56 -0.76 1.22 -15.70
CA THR A 56 -2.13 1.68 -15.90
C THR A 56 -3.02 1.10 -14.80
N VAL A 57 -3.63 1.97 -13.98
CA VAL A 57 -4.39 1.54 -12.79
C VAL A 57 -5.87 1.86 -12.93
N TYR A 58 -6.70 0.84 -12.73
CA TYR A 58 -8.15 0.92 -12.73
C TYR A 58 -8.70 0.72 -11.32
N LEU A 59 -9.74 1.48 -10.96
CA LEU A 59 -10.47 1.30 -9.71
C LEU A 59 -11.93 1.00 -9.98
N THR A 60 -12.55 0.18 -9.13
CA THR A 60 -14.01 -0.04 -9.20
C THR A 60 -14.83 1.17 -8.77
N ARG A 61 -14.28 2.02 -7.90
CA ARG A 61 -14.87 3.31 -7.52
C ARG A 61 -13.79 4.32 -7.15
N LEU A 62 -14.13 5.60 -7.24
CA LEU A 62 -13.23 6.73 -6.94
C LEU A 62 -13.70 7.58 -5.76
N ASP A 63 -14.90 7.31 -5.27
CA ASP A 63 -15.57 8.08 -4.21
C ASP A 63 -16.28 7.14 -3.21
N GLU A 64 -16.83 7.75 -2.17
CA GLU A 64 -17.54 7.07 -1.10
C GLU A 64 -19.02 6.81 -1.41
N GLU A 65 -19.59 7.44 -2.43
CA GLU A 65 -21.03 7.41 -2.70
C GLU A 65 -21.42 6.32 -3.72
N THR A 66 -20.45 5.84 -4.48
CA THR A 66 -20.62 4.77 -5.46
C THR A 66 -20.78 3.41 -4.79
N THR A 67 -21.91 2.74 -5.02
CA THR A 67 -22.14 1.33 -4.67
C THR A 67 -21.84 0.44 -5.88
N ILE A 68 -20.96 -0.55 -5.74
CA ILE A 68 -20.70 -1.57 -6.77
C ILE A 68 -21.00 -2.95 -6.18
N ASP A 69 -21.94 -3.69 -6.77
CA ASP A 69 -22.26 -5.07 -6.41
C ASP A 69 -21.18 -6.06 -6.90
N GLU A 70 -21.19 -7.29 -6.37
CA GLU A 70 -20.17 -8.30 -6.68
C GLU A 70 -20.14 -8.71 -8.15
N VAL A 71 -21.31 -8.79 -8.81
CA VAL A 71 -21.41 -9.18 -10.23
C VAL A 71 -20.79 -8.09 -11.11
N GLU A 72 -21.05 -6.82 -10.82
CA GLU A 72 -20.48 -5.70 -11.53
C GLU A 72 -18.96 -5.59 -11.30
N ARG A 73 -18.46 -5.91 -10.10
CA ARG A 73 -17.00 -6.02 -9.86
C ARG A 73 -16.37 -7.06 -10.78
N VAL A 74 -16.97 -8.24 -10.88
CA VAL A 74 -16.51 -9.33 -11.76
C VAL A 74 -16.60 -8.92 -13.24
N LYS A 75 -17.68 -8.27 -13.68
CA LYS A 75 -17.80 -7.79 -15.06
C LYS A 75 -16.70 -6.78 -15.42
N ARG A 76 -16.37 -5.85 -14.51
CA ARG A 76 -15.34 -4.84 -14.74
C ARG A 76 -13.95 -5.46 -14.87
N ILE A 77 -13.60 -6.38 -13.97
CA ILE A 77 -12.28 -7.02 -14.01
C ILE A 77 -12.12 -7.92 -15.24
N GLU A 78 -13.16 -8.67 -15.63
CA GLU A 78 -13.15 -9.48 -16.86
C GLU A 78 -13.06 -8.62 -18.13
N LYS A 79 -13.71 -7.44 -18.14
CA LYS A 79 -13.60 -6.50 -19.27
C LYS A 79 -12.21 -5.89 -19.38
N ILE A 80 -11.57 -5.55 -18.27
CA ILE A 80 -10.26 -4.88 -18.25
C ILE A 80 -9.12 -5.88 -18.55
N GLN A 81 -9.29 -7.13 -18.13
CA GLN A 81 -8.27 -8.17 -18.18
C GLN A 81 -6.93 -7.65 -17.64
N PRO A 82 -6.85 -7.32 -16.33
CA PRO A 82 -5.62 -6.83 -15.73
C PRO A 82 -4.60 -7.96 -15.58
N ASP A 83 -3.32 -7.61 -15.49
CA ASP A 83 -2.26 -8.54 -15.09
C ASP A 83 -2.38 -8.88 -13.60
N PHE A 84 -2.74 -7.87 -12.80
CA PHE A 84 -2.84 -7.97 -11.33
C PHE A 84 -4.12 -7.35 -10.79
N ALA A 85 -4.69 -7.95 -9.75
CA ALA A 85 -5.87 -7.40 -9.08
C ALA A 85 -5.77 -7.43 -7.55
N PHE A 86 -6.17 -6.36 -6.89
CA PHE A 86 -6.15 -6.25 -5.43
C PHE A 86 -7.50 -5.78 -4.91
N GLN A 87 -8.18 -6.59 -4.10
CA GLN A 87 -9.32 -6.14 -3.32
C GLN A 87 -8.84 -5.71 -1.94
N ILE A 88 -9.31 -4.56 -1.49
CA ILE A 88 -9.03 -4.05 -0.14
C ILE A 88 -10.33 -4.05 0.63
N ASP A 89 -10.36 -4.81 1.73
CA ASP A 89 -11.51 -4.83 2.64
C ASP A 89 -11.04 -4.77 4.09
N THR A 90 -11.32 -3.71 4.83
CA THR A 90 -10.94 -3.56 6.24
C THR A 90 -11.98 -4.09 7.22
N THR A 91 -13.03 -4.76 6.72
CA THR A 91 -14.07 -5.32 7.59
C THR A 91 -13.52 -6.49 8.40
N GLY A 92 -13.96 -6.65 9.65
CA GLY A 92 -13.71 -7.89 10.39
C GLY A 92 -14.35 -9.07 9.66
N LEU A 93 -13.53 -9.92 9.05
CA LEU A 93 -13.94 -11.19 8.45
C LEU A 93 -13.54 -12.32 9.41
N TYR A 94 -14.16 -13.49 9.31
CA TYR A 94 -13.69 -14.66 10.05
C TYR A 94 -12.17 -14.89 9.79
N PRO A 95 -11.34 -15.11 10.83
CA PRO A 95 -11.66 -15.40 12.24
C PRO A 95 -11.76 -14.20 13.19
N GLY A 96 -11.76 -12.96 12.69
CA GLY A 96 -11.93 -11.74 13.49
C GLY A 96 -11.12 -10.56 12.93
N HIS A 97 -10.83 -9.57 13.77
CA HIS A 97 -9.93 -8.47 13.40
C HIS A 97 -8.49 -8.98 13.29
N GLY A 98 -7.91 -8.83 12.12
CA GLY A 98 -6.54 -9.24 11.85
C GLY A 98 -5.99 -8.58 10.60
N TYR A 99 -4.76 -8.95 10.25
CA TYR A 99 -4.20 -8.62 8.94
C TYR A 99 -4.09 -9.91 8.15
N PHE A 100 -4.97 -10.09 7.17
CA PHE A 100 -5.01 -11.28 6.33
C PHE A 100 -4.73 -10.92 4.87
N ILE A 101 -4.04 -11.81 4.19
CA ILE A 101 -3.84 -11.77 2.74
C ILE A 101 -4.43 -13.06 2.20
N TYR A 102 -5.53 -12.93 1.48
CA TYR A 102 -6.25 -14.06 0.94
C TYR A 102 -5.93 -14.28 -0.54
N TYR A 103 -5.89 -15.56 -0.92
CA TYR A 103 -5.69 -16.04 -2.29
C TYR A 103 -6.55 -17.28 -2.55
N TYR A 104 -6.65 -17.69 -3.82
CA TYR A 104 -7.34 -18.94 -4.18
C TYR A 104 -6.40 -20.13 -4.02
N TYR A 105 -6.83 -21.20 -3.34
CA TYR A 105 -5.95 -22.34 -2.96
C TYR A 105 -5.18 -23.02 -4.11
N ARG A 106 -5.71 -22.98 -5.35
CA ARG A 106 -5.03 -23.53 -6.55
C ARG A 106 -4.18 -22.52 -7.30
N ASP A 107 -4.19 -21.25 -6.92
CA ASP A 107 -3.47 -20.19 -7.60
C ASP A 107 -2.10 -19.95 -6.96
N LYS A 108 -1.09 -20.63 -7.50
CA LYS A 108 0.29 -20.56 -7.01
C LYS A 108 0.97 -19.22 -7.26
N GLU A 109 0.55 -18.49 -8.29
CA GLU A 109 1.08 -17.15 -8.57
C GLU A 109 0.57 -16.14 -7.55
N SER A 110 -0.73 -16.22 -7.21
CA SER A 110 -1.30 -15.40 -6.14
C SER A 110 -0.73 -15.78 -4.77
N GLU A 111 -0.51 -17.08 -4.49
CA GLU A 111 0.17 -17.53 -3.26
C GLU A 111 1.59 -16.93 -3.15
N ARG A 112 2.35 -16.97 -4.26
CA ARG A 112 3.70 -16.39 -4.33
C ARG A 112 3.67 -14.89 -4.09
N LEU A 113 2.75 -14.17 -4.72
CA LEU A 113 2.58 -12.72 -4.49
C LEU A 113 2.20 -12.43 -3.03
N ALA A 114 1.30 -13.20 -2.43
CA ALA A 114 0.91 -13.04 -1.02
C ALA A 114 2.11 -13.16 -0.07
N LYS A 115 2.99 -14.13 -0.29
CA LYS A 115 4.23 -14.32 0.47
C LYS A 115 5.16 -13.11 0.37
N LEU A 116 5.24 -12.50 -0.80
CA LEU A 116 6.06 -11.31 -1.03
C LEU A 116 5.42 -10.06 -0.38
N VAL A 117 4.11 -9.88 -0.46
CA VAL A 117 3.41 -8.80 0.25
C VAL A 117 3.62 -8.92 1.77
N LYS A 118 3.55 -10.14 2.31
CA LYS A 118 3.87 -10.40 3.72
C LYS A 118 5.32 -10.07 4.06
N LYS A 119 6.28 -10.47 3.22
CA LYS A 119 7.71 -10.17 3.38
C LYS A 119 7.98 -8.65 3.41
N HIS A 120 7.30 -7.90 2.55
CA HIS A 120 7.44 -6.44 2.45
C HIS A 120 6.63 -5.67 3.50
N THR A 121 5.90 -6.36 4.38
CA THR A 121 5.25 -5.70 5.50
C THR A 121 6.31 -5.27 6.52
N PRO A 122 6.47 -3.96 6.80
CA PRO A 122 7.43 -3.47 7.77
C PRO A 122 7.20 -4.11 9.13
N SER A 123 8.27 -4.46 9.83
CA SER A 123 8.20 -5.09 11.15
C SER A 123 7.65 -4.12 12.19
N MET A 124 6.33 -4.07 12.33
CA MET A 124 5.65 -3.55 13.51
C MET A 124 5.07 -4.74 14.26
N ALA A 125 5.30 -4.81 15.57
CA ALA A 125 4.99 -6.00 16.36
C ALA A 125 3.54 -6.49 16.19
N PHE A 126 2.62 -5.56 15.90
CA PHE A 126 1.19 -5.77 15.81
C PHE A 126 0.66 -5.95 14.37
N LEU A 127 1.30 -5.42 13.32
CA LEU A 127 0.85 -5.58 11.92
C LEU A 127 1.62 -6.70 11.21
N LYS A 128 1.26 -7.94 11.54
CA LYS A 128 1.84 -9.13 10.90
C LYS A 128 0.79 -9.86 10.08
N PRO A 129 0.89 -9.85 8.74
CA PRO A 129 -0.12 -10.51 7.92
C PRO A 129 -0.04 -12.03 8.02
N GLN A 130 -1.21 -12.65 8.05
CA GLN A 130 -1.40 -14.08 7.89
C GLN A 130 -1.88 -14.34 6.46
N ILE A 131 -1.38 -15.42 5.85
CA ILE A 131 -1.78 -15.82 4.51
C ILE A 131 -2.81 -16.92 4.66
N MET A 132 -3.95 -16.78 3.99
CA MET A 132 -5.07 -17.70 4.11
C MET A 132 -5.72 -17.94 2.75
N GLU A 133 -6.35 -19.10 2.60
CA GLU A 133 -7.17 -19.39 1.43
C GLU A 133 -8.56 -18.77 1.61
N TYR A 134 -9.17 -18.30 0.52
CA TYR A 134 -10.52 -17.75 0.54
C TYR A 134 -11.25 -17.96 -0.79
N GLY A 135 -12.57 -18.00 -0.74
CA GLY A 135 -13.43 -18.35 -1.88
C GLY A 135 -14.41 -17.26 -2.29
N SER A 136 -14.07 -15.98 -2.17
CA SER A 136 -14.96 -14.90 -2.62
C SER A 136 -15.02 -14.78 -4.15
N TYR A 137 -16.07 -14.15 -4.67
CA TYR A 137 -16.23 -13.89 -6.11
C TYR A 137 -14.99 -13.20 -6.73
N PHE A 138 -14.42 -12.23 -6.03
CA PHE A 138 -13.19 -11.54 -6.45
C PHE A 138 -11.99 -12.48 -6.54
N ILE A 139 -11.92 -13.48 -5.67
CA ILE A 139 -10.81 -14.45 -5.63
C ILE A 139 -11.01 -15.60 -6.61
N ILE A 140 -12.24 -16.00 -6.97
CA ILE A 140 -12.44 -17.21 -7.81
C ILE A 140 -12.58 -16.92 -9.30
N HIS A 141 -13.10 -15.76 -9.70
CA HIS A 141 -13.44 -15.49 -11.11
C HIS A 141 -12.31 -14.91 -11.97
N PRO A 142 -11.56 -13.90 -11.51
CA PRO A 142 -10.61 -13.21 -12.39
C PRO A 142 -9.43 -14.11 -12.78
N LYS A 143 -8.99 -13.99 -14.05
CA LYS A 143 -7.79 -14.68 -14.54
C LYS A 143 -6.46 -14.06 -14.07
N ALA A 144 -6.51 -12.84 -13.54
CA ALA A 144 -5.35 -12.10 -13.06
C ALA A 144 -4.71 -12.74 -11.82
N THR A 145 -3.42 -12.52 -11.60
CA THR A 145 -2.80 -12.76 -10.29
C THR A 145 -3.43 -11.80 -9.29
N ARG A 146 -4.07 -12.30 -8.24
CA ARG A 146 -4.99 -11.50 -7.43
C ARG A 146 -4.97 -11.81 -5.95
N LEU A 147 -5.17 -10.78 -5.14
CA LEU A 147 -5.23 -10.88 -3.68
C LEU A 147 -6.43 -10.11 -3.13
N LEU A 148 -7.02 -10.61 -2.06
CA LEU A 148 -7.87 -9.84 -1.16
C LEU A 148 -7.04 -9.55 0.08
N VAL A 149 -6.73 -8.28 0.30
CA VAL A 149 -5.96 -7.82 1.45
C VAL A 149 -6.93 -7.27 2.48
N ASN A 150 -6.99 -7.94 3.64
CA ASN A 150 -7.86 -7.59 4.76
C ASN A 150 -7.07 -7.12 5.97
N PRO A 151 -6.77 -5.82 6.09
CA PRO A 151 -6.06 -5.27 7.24
C PRO A 151 -7.07 -4.80 8.31
N SER A 152 -8.08 -5.59 8.64
CA SER A 152 -9.16 -5.22 9.58
C SER A 152 -8.68 -4.89 11.00
N GLN A 153 -7.46 -5.29 11.37
CA GLN A 153 -6.82 -4.89 12.62
C GLN A 153 -6.58 -3.37 12.74
N ILE A 154 -6.45 -2.64 11.62
CA ILE A 154 -6.23 -1.18 11.65
C ILE A 154 -7.41 -0.40 12.26
N THR A 155 -8.59 -1.03 12.34
CA THR A 155 -9.79 -0.41 12.89
C THR A 155 -9.82 -0.48 14.41
N VAL A 156 -9.01 -1.37 15.01
CA VAL A 156 -8.94 -1.59 16.47
C VAL A 156 -7.63 -1.09 17.10
N LEU A 157 -6.61 -0.75 16.29
CA LEU A 157 -5.31 -0.21 16.73
C LEU A 157 -5.38 1.30 17.03
N LYS A 158 -6.12 1.69 18.07
CA LYS A 158 -6.39 3.10 18.41
C LYS A 158 -5.17 3.91 18.85
N ASP A 159 -4.13 3.25 19.37
CA ASP A 159 -2.89 3.91 19.84
C ASP A 159 -1.96 4.33 18.69
N TYR A 160 -2.29 3.94 17.46
CA TYR A 160 -1.47 4.21 16.29
C TYR A 160 -2.16 5.17 15.33
N ASN A 161 -1.36 5.99 14.65
CA ASN A 161 -1.88 6.86 13.61
C ASN A 161 -2.41 6.01 12.45
N GLN A 162 -3.74 5.96 12.31
CA GLN A 162 -4.41 5.13 11.31
C GLN A 162 -3.92 5.41 9.89
N ASN A 163 -3.64 6.67 9.53
CA ASN A 163 -3.13 6.99 8.19
C ASN A 163 -1.75 6.36 7.94
N GLU A 164 -0.90 6.25 8.95
CA GLU A 164 0.41 5.58 8.83
C GLU A 164 0.24 4.06 8.65
N LEU A 165 -0.75 3.46 9.32
CA LEU A 165 -1.12 2.06 9.11
C LEU A 165 -1.63 1.80 7.67
N LEU A 166 -2.41 2.70 7.09
CA LEU A 166 -2.86 2.58 5.69
C LEU A 166 -1.68 2.60 4.71
N LYS A 167 -0.70 3.48 4.94
CA LYS A 167 0.52 3.56 4.13
C LYS A 167 1.35 2.28 4.23
N VAL A 168 1.38 1.65 5.40
CA VAL A 168 2.05 0.37 5.60
C VAL A 168 1.44 -0.72 4.72
N VAL A 169 0.11 -0.84 4.70
CA VAL A 169 -0.58 -1.79 3.82
C VAL A 169 -0.24 -1.51 2.35
N ALA A 170 -0.34 -0.25 1.93
CA ALA A 170 -0.04 0.15 0.56
C ALA A 170 1.40 -0.17 0.14
N ILE A 171 2.39 0.13 1.00
CA ILE A 171 3.80 -0.15 0.75
C ILE A 171 4.10 -1.66 0.73
N SER A 172 3.42 -2.43 1.59
CA SER A 172 3.56 -3.90 1.61
C SER A 172 3.14 -4.52 0.28
N ILE A 173 1.98 -4.10 -0.23
CA ILE A 173 1.45 -4.56 -1.52
C ILE A 173 2.35 -4.09 -2.67
N PHE A 174 2.77 -2.82 -2.65
CA PHE A 174 3.64 -2.24 -3.67
C PHE A 174 4.98 -2.96 -3.75
N GLY A 175 5.72 -3.08 -2.64
CA GLY A 175 7.01 -3.76 -2.59
C GLY A 175 6.90 -5.23 -2.96
N GLY A 176 5.84 -5.91 -2.51
CA GLY A 176 5.56 -7.31 -2.85
C GLY A 176 5.37 -7.52 -4.36
N LEU A 177 4.63 -6.63 -5.03
CA LEU A 177 4.43 -6.72 -6.48
C LEU A 177 5.71 -6.40 -7.26
N LEU A 178 6.48 -5.40 -6.82
CA LEU A 178 7.76 -5.07 -7.46
C LEU A 178 8.71 -6.28 -7.41
N GLU A 179 8.87 -6.92 -6.24
CA GLU A 179 9.73 -8.10 -6.11
C GLU A 179 9.17 -9.30 -6.89
N TYR A 180 7.84 -9.48 -6.93
CA TYR A 180 7.20 -10.53 -7.72
C TYR A 180 7.58 -10.43 -9.21
N LEU A 181 7.68 -9.20 -9.73
CA LEU A 181 8.11 -8.91 -11.10
C LEU A 181 9.64 -8.86 -11.27
N GLY A 182 10.42 -9.23 -10.24
CA GLY A 182 11.88 -9.33 -10.30
C GLY A 182 12.63 -8.04 -9.97
N PHE A 183 11.96 -7.01 -9.43
CA PHE A 183 12.62 -5.80 -8.97
C PHE A 183 13.06 -5.91 -7.50
N GLU A 184 14.36 -6.10 -7.29
CA GLU A 184 14.97 -6.24 -5.95
C GLU A 184 15.51 -4.91 -5.37
N GLY A 185 15.36 -3.81 -6.11
CA GLY A 185 15.87 -2.50 -5.70
C GLY A 185 15.06 -1.82 -4.59
N PHE A 186 13.86 -2.32 -4.29
CA PHE A 186 12.94 -1.71 -3.33
C PHE A 186 13.42 -1.93 -1.89
N ARG A 187 13.71 -0.84 -1.18
CA ARG A 187 14.21 -0.90 0.20
C ARG A 187 13.46 0.08 1.07
N LEU A 188 12.92 -0.40 2.17
CA LEU A 188 12.36 0.45 3.21
C LEU A 188 13.41 0.66 4.29
N LYS A 189 13.97 1.86 4.39
CA LYS A 189 14.99 2.19 5.38
C LYS A 189 14.40 2.97 6.54
N LYS A 190 14.92 2.70 7.74
CA LYS A 190 14.46 3.32 8.98
C LYS A 190 15.40 4.43 9.46
N TYR A 191 14.83 5.55 9.89
CA TYR A 191 15.57 6.69 10.43
C TYR A 191 14.89 7.22 11.69
N LYS A 192 15.66 7.88 12.56
CA LYS A 192 15.12 8.66 13.68
C LYS A 192 14.79 10.07 13.23
N VAL A 193 13.76 10.68 13.78
CA VAL A 193 13.35 12.07 13.56
C VAL A 193 13.62 12.82 14.86
N CYS A 194 14.75 13.54 14.90
CA CYS A 194 15.31 14.03 16.16
C CYS A 194 14.89 15.48 16.48
N ASP A 195 14.35 16.19 15.49
CA ASP A 195 13.76 17.50 15.70
C ASP A 195 12.24 17.37 15.76
N LYS A 196 11.60 18.02 16.75
CA LYS A 196 10.15 18.24 16.75
C LYS A 196 9.83 19.20 15.60
N ILE A 197 9.40 18.69 14.46
CA ILE A 197 9.10 19.58 13.33
C ILE A 197 7.70 19.32 12.83
N GLU A 198 6.79 20.09 13.42
CA GLU A 198 5.50 20.37 12.83
C GLU A 198 5.73 20.86 11.38
N ALA A 199 5.05 20.22 10.43
CA ALA A 199 5.08 20.50 8.99
C ALA A 199 6.30 20.03 8.15
N LEU A 200 7.08 19.02 8.57
CA LEU A 200 8.01 18.36 7.64
C LEU A 200 7.34 17.33 6.73
N VAL A 201 7.68 17.39 5.44
CA VAL A 201 7.56 16.25 4.53
C VAL A 201 8.93 15.61 4.38
N ILE A 202 9.08 14.40 4.92
CA ILE A 202 10.27 13.56 4.76
C ILE A 202 9.91 12.44 3.80
N LYS A 203 10.67 12.25 2.72
CA LYS A 203 10.46 11.18 1.73
C LYS A 203 11.76 10.88 1.01
N SER A 204 11.80 9.87 0.15
CA SER A 204 12.88 9.75 -0.83
C SER A 204 12.60 10.63 -2.03
N GLU A 205 13.61 10.88 -2.85
CA GLU A 205 13.43 11.46 -4.18
C GLU A 205 12.70 10.50 -5.15
N ASP A 206 12.64 9.21 -4.81
CA ASP A 206 12.03 8.17 -5.64
C ASP A 206 10.50 8.11 -5.47
N LEU A 207 10.02 8.33 -4.25
CA LEU A 207 8.62 8.04 -3.88
C LEU A 207 8.03 9.13 -2.98
N PRO A 208 6.79 9.58 -3.25
CA PRO A 208 6.14 10.63 -2.49
C PRO A 208 5.46 10.12 -1.21
N ILE A 209 6.08 9.18 -0.49
CA ILE A 209 5.49 8.55 0.70
C ILE A 209 6.57 8.26 1.75
N SER A 210 6.16 8.32 3.01
CA SER A 210 6.91 7.91 4.20
C SER A 210 5.93 7.48 5.27
N ILE A 211 6.39 6.59 6.16
CA ILE A 211 5.59 6.07 7.26
C ILE A 211 6.22 6.55 8.56
N PHE A 212 5.46 7.26 9.39
CA PHE A 212 5.90 7.71 10.71
C PHE A 212 5.46 6.74 11.80
N THR A 213 6.37 6.39 12.71
CA THR A 213 6.11 5.52 13.87
C THR A 213 6.78 6.15 15.10
N GLY A 214 6.05 7.01 15.81
CA GLY A 214 6.61 7.78 16.92
C GLY A 214 7.67 8.77 16.44
N ASP A 215 8.88 8.66 16.98
CA ASP A 215 10.07 9.43 16.59
C ASP A 215 10.85 8.80 15.43
N GLU A 216 10.28 7.82 14.73
CA GLU A 216 10.92 7.13 13.62
C GLU A 216 10.16 7.36 12.31
N VAL A 217 10.90 7.29 11.20
CA VAL A 217 10.33 7.35 9.85
C VAL A 217 10.91 6.23 8.99
N LEU A 218 10.02 5.52 8.31
CA LEU A 218 10.36 4.54 7.29
C LEU A 218 10.23 5.20 5.92
N ILE A 219 11.30 5.15 5.14
CA ILE A 219 11.38 5.81 3.83
C ILE A 219 11.67 4.75 2.76
N PRO A 220 10.80 4.59 1.76
CA PRO A 220 11.02 3.65 0.67
C PRO A 220 11.94 4.25 -0.39
N PHE A 221 12.88 3.45 -0.88
CA PHE A 221 13.83 3.78 -1.93
C PHE A 221 13.73 2.79 -3.08
N SER A 222 13.96 3.28 -4.29
CA SER A 222 14.00 2.45 -5.51
C SER A 222 15.41 2.30 -6.07
N ARG A 223 16.36 3.18 -5.72
CA ARG A 223 17.71 3.14 -6.27
C ARG A 223 18.77 3.29 -5.19
N PHE A 224 19.96 2.80 -5.50
CA PHE A 224 21.13 3.04 -4.66
C PHE A 224 21.57 4.51 -4.80
N GLY A 225 21.95 5.14 -3.69
CA GLY A 225 22.37 6.54 -3.67
C GLY A 225 21.24 7.56 -3.64
N SER A 226 19.97 7.13 -3.75
CA SER A 226 18.81 8.02 -3.67
C SER A 226 18.80 8.82 -2.36
N LYS A 227 18.54 10.13 -2.49
CA LYS A 227 18.56 11.06 -1.36
C LYS A 227 17.23 11.11 -0.62
N ILE A 228 17.31 11.44 0.66
CA ILE A 228 16.16 11.84 1.47
C ILE A 228 15.86 13.29 1.14
N VAL A 229 14.61 13.57 0.78
CA VAL A 229 14.07 14.90 0.59
C VAL A 229 13.35 15.31 1.87
N ILE A 230 13.77 16.45 2.42
CA ILE A 230 13.14 17.08 3.58
C ILE A 230 12.58 18.42 3.14
N LYS A 231 11.27 18.61 3.29
CA LYS A 231 10.59 19.86 2.93
C LYS A 231 9.95 20.50 4.17
N LYS A 232 10.19 21.80 4.36
CA LYS A 232 9.60 22.65 5.39
C LYS A 232 9.05 23.91 4.74
N GLY A 233 7.73 24.04 4.65
CA GLY A 233 7.09 25.11 3.86
C GLY A 233 7.56 25.09 2.40
N ASN A 234 8.18 26.18 1.93
CA ASN A 234 8.71 26.30 0.57
C ASN A 234 10.18 25.83 0.42
N LYS A 235 10.86 25.49 1.53
CA LYS A 235 12.26 25.07 1.50
C LYS A 235 12.35 23.55 1.34
N GLU A 236 13.25 23.10 0.46
CA GLU A 236 13.56 21.69 0.23
C GLU A 236 15.07 21.46 0.35
N LYS A 237 15.47 20.41 1.06
CA LYS A 237 16.86 19.96 1.17
C LYS A 237 16.93 18.47 0.81
N ARG A 238 18.04 18.07 0.15
CA ARG A 238 18.33 16.68 -0.21
C ARG A 238 19.56 16.20 0.53
N ILE A 239 19.43 15.15 1.32
CA ILE A 239 20.52 14.64 2.17
C ILE A 239 20.74 13.15 1.95
N SER A 240 21.96 12.69 2.20
CA SER A 240 22.30 11.26 2.23
C SER A 240 22.65 10.89 3.67
N LEU A 241 21.96 9.91 4.23
CA LEU A 241 22.19 9.43 5.59
C LEU A 241 22.32 7.90 5.60
N LYS A 242 23.17 7.40 6.51
CA LYS A 242 23.19 5.97 6.84
C LYS A 242 21.87 5.61 7.54
N GLU A 243 21.37 4.41 7.31
CA GLU A 243 20.19 3.90 8.02
C GLU A 243 20.39 3.97 9.54
N GLY A 244 19.32 4.27 10.28
CA GLY A 244 19.35 4.47 11.73
C GLY A 244 19.83 5.86 12.18
N SER A 245 20.35 6.70 11.27
CA SER A 245 20.78 8.06 11.61
C SER A 245 19.61 8.97 11.98
N CYS A 246 19.91 10.03 12.75
CA CYS A 246 18.98 11.13 13.00
C CYS A 246 18.77 11.98 11.75
N ILE A 247 17.52 12.14 11.36
CA ILE A 247 17.06 13.21 10.48
C ILE A 247 16.84 14.46 11.33
N ARG A 248 17.49 15.53 10.90
CA ARG A 248 17.33 16.89 11.43
C ARG A 248 17.05 17.82 10.27
N TRP A 249 16.37 18.93 10.53
CA TRP A 249 16.41 20.03 9.58
C TRP A 249 17.87 20.49 9.48
N PRO A 250 18.47 20.54 8.28
CA PRO A 250 19.81 21.09 8.16
C PRO A 250 19.73 22.58 8.49
N ASP A 251 20.19 22.97 9.69
CA ASP A 251 20.58 24.34 9.95
C ASP A 251 21.66 24.71 8.91
N GLY A 252 21.54 25.88 8.26
CA GLY A 252 22.21 26.25 6.98
C GLY A 252 23.68 25.81 6.84
N ASN A 253 24.19 25.45 5.67
CA ASN A 253 24.12 26.11 4.35
C ASN A 253 23.53 25.24 3.24
#